data_AF-A0A0B7GSP6-F1
#
_entry.id   AF-A0A0B7GSP6-F1
#
_cell.length_a   1.000
_cell.length_b   1.000
_cell.length_c   1.000
_cell.angle_alpha   90.00
_cell.angle_beta   90.00
_cell.angle_gamma   90.00
#
_symmetry.space_group_name_H-M   'P 1'
#
loop_
_entity.id
_entity.type
_entity.pdbx_description
1 polymer ?
#
loop_
_entity_poly.entity_id
_entity_poly.type
_entity_poly.pdbx_seq_one_letter_code
_entity_poly.pdbx_strand_id
1 'polypeptide(L)'
;MKLTDQELRNAVYAGSWTMDAKKYFSKTNCAAKKIAGDYMKGVCIRQEYLETALKWISNHDGKKTIEEYMATHQHEENANDLWLYFQSVINWVKVLFPKYRKEQKGIDWGFYYNQYKDKKFDAKKLEEQILVLMQDEDVTSKTGIYEYLIDGKEKHLSIRIFSDNMKREAYERQQGTCSACNQHFELHEMEADHITPWSSGGKTISENCQMLCKHCNRVKSGK
;
A
#
# COMPACT_ATOMS: atom_id res chain seq x y z
N MET A 1 -8.85 -19.77 -23.96
CA MET A 1 -8.74 -18.90 -22.78
C MET A 1 -7.86 -19.61 -21.75
N LYS A 2 -6.79 -18.97 -21.26
CA LYS A 2 -5.88 -19.57 -20.27
C LYS A 2 -6.49 -19.45 -18.86
N LEU A 3 -6.37 -20.50 -18.06
CA LEU A 3 -6.76 -20.47 -16.63
C LEU A 3 -5.89 -19.48 -15.86
N THR A 4 -6.46 -18.79 -14.86
CA THR A 4 -5.70 -18.00 -13.88
C THR A 4 -4.92 -18.92 -12.95
N ASP A 5 -3.93 -18.35 -12.24
CA ASP A 5 -3.14 -19.12 -11.28
C ASP A 5 -4.02 -19.71 -10.17
N GLN A 6 -4.99 -18.94 -9.66
CA GLN A 6 -5.92 -19.46 -8.67
C GLN A 6 -6.89 -20.52 -9.24
N GLU A 7 -7.32 -20.39 -10.50
CA GLU A 7 -8.09 -21.42 -11.19
C GLU A 7 -7.29 -22.75 -11.27
N LEU A 8 -5.98 -22.69 -11.49
CA LEU A 8 -5.08 -23.85 -11.47
C LEU A 8 -4.90 -24.42 -10.06
N ARG A 9 -4.65 -23.60 -9.04
CA ARG A 9 -4.52 -24.04 -7.64
C ARG A 9 -5.77 -24.77 -7.17
N ASN A 10 -6.95 -24.23 -7.48
CA ASN A 10 -8.22 -24.84 -7.12
C ASN A 10 -8.47 -26.20 -7.81
N ALA A 11 -7.83 -26.45 -8.97
CA ALA A 11 -7.87 -27.77 -9.61
C ALA A 11 -6.95 -28.78 -8.90
N VAL A 12 -5.79 -28.34 -8.40
CA VAL A 12 -4.84 -29.17 -7.64
C VAL A 12 -5.37 -29.52 -6.25
N TYR A 13 -5.94 -28.54 -5.55
CA TYR A 13 -6.44 -28.68 -4.17
C TYR A 13 -7.97 -28.81 -4.13
N ALA A 14 -8.55 -29.57 -5.07
CA ALA A 14 -9.99 -29.75 -5.15
C ALA A 14 -10.52 -30.55 -3.95
N GLY A 15 -11.57 -30.03 -3.29
CA GLY A 15 -12.13 -30.64 -2.09
C GLY A 15 -13.32 -29.86 -1.54
N SER A 16 -13.92 -30.37 -0.45
CA SER A 16 -15.03 -29.73 0.29
C SER A 16 -14.71 -28.28 0.64
N TRP A 17 -13.54 -28.04 1.22
CA TRP A 17 -13.05 -26.72 1.58
C TRP A 17 -13.00 -25.77 0.36
N THR A 18 -12.39 -26.18 -0.75
CA THR A 18 -12.26 -25.35 -1.97
C THR A 18 -13.62 -25.04 -2.60
N MET A 19 -14.54 -26.02 -2.62
CA MET A 19 -15.91 -25.78 -3.10
C MET A 19 -16.63 -24.75 -2.25
N ASP A 20 -16.45 -24.81 -0.92
CA ASP A 20 -17.06 -23.88 0.01
C ASP A 20 -16.47 -22.47 -0.09
N ALA A 21 -15.14 -22.35 -0.14
CA ALA A 21 -14.44 -21.07 -0.39
C ALA A 21 -14.96 -20.38 -1.66
N LYS A 22 -15.13 -21.12 -2.75
CA LYS A 22 -15.65 -20.58 -4.02
C LYS A 22 -17.08 -20.01 -3.89
N LYS A 23 -17.90 -20.48 -2.95
CA LYS A 23 -19.24 -19.90 -2.70
C LYS A 23 -19.14 -18.46 -2.21
N TYR A 24 -18.16 -18.17 -1.34
CA TYR A 24 -17.93 -16.85 -0.78
C TYR A 24 -17.25 -15.89 -1.76
N PHE A 25 -16.31 -16.38 -2.57
CA PHE A 25 -15.38 -15.52 -3.31
C PHE A 25 -15.52 -15.57 -4.84
N SER A 26 -16.02 -16.66 -5.42
CA SER A 26 -15.79 -16.96 -6.85
C SER A 26 -17.03 -16.89 -7.76
N LYS A 27 -18.09 -16.21 -7.34
CA LYS A 27 -19.29 -15.93 -8.16
C LYS A 27 -19.39 -14.45 -8.51
N THR A 28 -20.03 -14.11 -9.63
CA THR A 28 -20.16 -12.71 -10.11
C THR A 28 -20.73 -11.73 -9.08
N ASN A 29 -21.62 -12.22 -8.19
CA ASN A 29 -22.22 -11.45 -7.08
C ASN A 29 -22.06 -12.20 -5.74
N CYS A 30 -20.86 -12.76 -5.52
CA CYS A 30 -20.53 -13.50 -4.31
C CYS A 30 -20.56 -12.60 -3.05
N ALA A 31 -20.58 -13.22 -1.87
CA ALA A 31 -20.62 -12.50 -0.60
C ALA A 31 -19.42 -11.55 -0.43
N ALA A 32 -18.21 -11.99 -0.82
CA ALA A 32 -17.01 -11.17 -0.77
C ALA A 32 -17.15 -9.89 -1.60
N LYS A 33 -17.74 -9.97 -2.81
CA LYS A 33 -17.99 -8.79 -3.66
C LYS A 33 -18.95 -7.80 -3.00
N LYS A 34 -20.00 -8.29 -2.34
CA LYS A 34 -21.00 -7.43 -1.68
C LYS A 34 -20.38 -6.63 -0.54
N ILE A 35 -19.45 -7.21 0.21
CA ILE A 35 -18.86 -6.53 1.37
C ILE A 35 -17.58 -5.73 1.04
N ALA A 36 -16.82 -6.16 0.03
CA ALA A 36 -15.49 -5.65 -0.27
C ALA A 36 -15.33 -5.04 -1.68
N GLY A 37 -16.39 -4.98 -2.49
CA GLY A 37 -16.33 -4.51 -3.89
C GLY A 37 -15.76 -3.10 -4.08
N ASP A 38 -15.92 -2.25 -3.07
CA ASP A 38 -15.36 -0.90 -3.02
C ASP A 38 -13.88 -0.87 -2.62
N TYR A 39 -13.40 -1.89 -1.93
CA TYR A 39 -12.06 -1.97 -1.35
C TYR A 39 -11.09 -2.83 -2.18
N MET A 40 -11.63 -3.74 -2.99
CA MET A 40 -10.85 -4.71 -3.76
C MET A 40 -10.96 -4.50 -5.27
N LYS A 41 -9.85 -4.71 -5.96
CA LYS A 41 -9.82 -4.87 -7.41
C LYS A 41 -10.00 -6.34 -7.77
N GLY A 42 -10.42 -6.57 -9.01
CA GLY A 42 -10.43 -7.89 -9.61
C GLY A 42 -11.82 -8.47 -9.91
N VAL A 43 -11.81 -9.61 -10.59
CA VAL A 43 -12.97 -10.29 -11.14
C VAL A 43 -13.25 -11.57 -10.35
N CYS A 44 -14.32 -11.56 -9.55
CA CYS A 44 -14.68 -12.69 -8.67
C CYS A 44 -14.82 -14.02 -9.42
N ILE A 45 -15.48 -14.03 -10.60
CA ILE A 45 -15.67 -15.26 -11.38
C ILE A 45 -14.35 -15.83 -11.93
N ARG A 46 -13.30 -15.00 -12.05
CA ARG A 46 -11.91 -15.40 -12.37
C ARG A 46 -11.07 -15.72 -11.12
N GLN A 47 -11.73 -15.79 -9.97
CA GLN A 47 -11.18 -16.20 -8.67
C GLN A 47 -10.15 -15.24 -8.05
N GLU A 48 -10.01 -14.03 -8.58
CA GLU A 48 -9.03 -13.03 -8.11
C GLU A 48 -9.31 -12.54 -6.67
N TYR A 49 -10.59 -12.53 -6.26
CA TYR A 49 -10.96 -12.23 -4.86
C TYR A 49 -10.51 -13.34 -3.91
N LEU A 50 -10.68 -14.60 -4.33
CA LEU A 50 -10.24 -15.75 -3.56
C LEU A 50 -8.72 -15.75 -3.45
N GLU A 51 -8.03 -15.51 -4.56
CA GLU A 51 -6.57 -15.40 -4.59
C GLU A 51 -6.04 -14.33 -3.63
N THR A 52 -6.66 -13.14 -3.63
CA THR A 52 -6.26 -12.05 -2.74
C THR A 52 -6.53 -12.40 -1.27
N ALA A 53 -7.69 -12.98 -0.95
CA ALA A 53 -8.01 -13.42 0.41
C ALA A 53 -7.03 -14.51 0.89
N LEU A 54 -6.66 -15.44 0.01
CA LEU A 54 -5.67 -16.48 0.29
C LEU A 54 -4.27 -15.91 0.51
N LYS A 55 -3.83 -14.99 -0.35
CA LYS A 55 -2.55 -14.27 -0.18
C LYS A 55 -2.48 -13.62 1.20
N TRP A 56 -3.57 -12.99 1.64
CA TRP A 56 -3.63 -12.31 2.92
C TRP A 56 -3.61 -13.27 4.12
N ILE A 57 -4.42 -14.35 4.11
CA ILE A 57 -4.44 -15.30 5.23
C ILE A 57 -3.19 -16.19 5.28
N SER A 58 -2.61 -16.54 4.12
CA SER A 58 -1.31 -17.22 4.06
C SER A 58 -0.26 -16.43 4.82
N ASN A 59 -0.22 -15.11 4.62
CA ASN A 59 0.69 -14.24 5.35
C ASN A 59 0.36 -14.16 6.85
N HIS A 60 -0.92 -14.09 7.21
CA HIS A 60 -1.37 -14.11 8.60
C HIS A 60 -0.84 -15.36 9.33
N ASP A 61 -0.89 -16.51 8.66
CA ASP A 61 -0.54 -17.81 9.22
C ASP A 61 0.95 -18.17 9.03
N GLY A 62 1.78 -17.21 8.58
CA GLY A 62 3.21 -17.42 8.38
C GLY A 62 3.57 -18.37 7.23
N LYS A 63 2.65 -18.62 6.30
CA LYS A 63 2.89 -19.40 5.08
C LYS A 63 3.59 -18.54 4.03
N LYS A 64 4.52 -19.14 3.29
CA LYS A 64 5.26 -18.46 2.21
C LYS A 64 4.44 -18.34 0.94
N THR A 65 3.50 -19.27 0.72
CA THR A 65 2.70 -19.34 -0.51
C THR A 65 1.23 -19.61 -0.24
N ILE A 66 0.40 -19.41 -1.26
CA ILE A 66 -1.02 -19.80 -1.24
C ILE A 66 -1.15 -21.32 -1.21
N GLU A 67 -0.30 -22.01 -1.96
CA GLU A 67 -0.25 -23.46 -2.07
C GLU A 67 -0.02 -24.13 -0.72
N GLU A 68 0.90 -23.61 0.11
CA GLU A 68 1.14 -24.11 1.47
C GLU A 68 -0.11 -23.98 2.35
N TYR A 69 -0.85 -22.87 2.22
CA TYR A 69 -2.09 -22.68 2.96
C TYR A 69 -3.18 -23.65 2.47
N MET A 70 -3.42 -23.71 1.16
CA MET A 70 -4.42 -24.61 0.59
C MET A 70 -4.12 -26.09 0.87
N ALA A 71 -2.86 -26.52 0.78
CA ALA A 71 -2.46 -27.90 1.04
C ALA A 71 -2.77 -28.36 2.48
N THR A 72 -2.71 -27.44 3.45
CA THR A 72 -2.99 -27.73 4.86
C THR A 72 -4.48 -27.74 5.20
N HIS A 73 -5.32 -27.02 4.44
CA HIS A 73 -6.76 -26.87 4.71
C HIS A 73 -7.66 -27.64 3.73
N GLN A 74 -7.13 -28.19 2.62
CA GLN A 74 -7.93 -28.82 1.55
C GLN A 74 -8.85 -29.97 2.01
N HIS A 75 -8.53 -30.61 3.14
CA HIS A 75 -9.29 -31.72 3.71
C HIS A 75 -10.34 -31.28 4.75
N GLU A 76 -10.43 -29.98 5.04
CA GLU A 76 -11.46 -29.44 5.91
C GLU A 76 -12.84 -29.44 5.24
N GLU A 77 -13.90 -29.42 6.04
CA GLU A 77 -15.27 -29.48 5.53
C GLU A 77 -15.75 -28.16 4.92
N ASN A 78 -15.25 -27.03 5.40
CA ASN A 78 -15.72 -25.69 5.03
C ASN A 78 -14.61 -24.64 5.13
N ALA A 79 -14.82 -23.47 4.51
CA ALA A 79 -13.83 -22.39 4.46
C ALA A 79 -14.13 -21.26 5.45
N ASN A 80 -14.69 -21.59 6.63
CA ASN A 80 -15.15 -20.59 7.60
C ASN A 80 -14.01 -19.71 8.11
N ASP A 81 -12.84 -20.26 8.40
CA ASP A 81 -11.71 -19.49 8.94
C ASP A 81 -11.23 -18.43 7.93
N LEU A 82 -11.08 -18.82 6.66
CA LEU A 82 -10.80 -17.89 5.56
C LEU A 82 -11.88 -16.79 5.45
N TRP A 83 -13.15 -17.17 5.55
CA TRP A 83 -14.26 -16.24 5.43
C TRP A 83 -14.32 -15.25 6.62
N LEU A 84 -14.22 -15.74 7.85
CA LEU A 84 -14.24 -14.92 9.07
C LEU A 84 -13.04 -13.98 9.13
N TYR A 85 -11.85 -14.47 8.76
CA TYR A 85 -10.66 -13.64 8.60
C TYR A 85 -10.90 -12.51 7.60
N PHE A 86 -11.39 -12.84 6.40
CA PHE A 86 -11.67 -11.85 5.36
C PHE A 86 -12.68 -10.79 5.80
N GLN A 87 -13.76 -11.21 6.47
CA GLN A 87 -14.74 -10.29 7.04
C GLN A 87 -14.09 -9.37 8.08
N SER A 88 -13.20 -9.89 8.92
CA SER A 88 -12.49 -9.12 9.95
C SER A 88 -11.59 -8.05 9.32
N VAL A 89 -10.84 -8.39 8.27
CA VAL A 89 -10.04 -7.43 7.50
C VAL A 89 -10.90 -6.28 6.99
N ILE A 90 -11.99 -6.59 6.28
CA ILE A 90 -12.84 -5.56 5.66
C ILE A 90 -13.60 -4.75 6.71
N ASN A 91 -14.04 -5.37 7.80
CA ASN A 91 -14.68 -4.67 8.91
C ASN A 91 -13.70 -3.70 9.59
N TRP A 92 -12.46 -4.13 9.82
CA TRP A 92 -11.42 -3.27 10.38
C TRP A 92 -11.17 -2.03 9.52
N VAL A 93 -11.07 -2.18 8.20
CA VAL A 93 -10.94 -1.04 7.27
C VAL A 93 -12.10 -0.06 7.41
N LYS A 94 -13.35 -0.56 7.48
CA LYS A 94 -14.55 0.29 7.64
C LYS A 94 -14.61 1.01 8.98
N VAL A 95 -14.08 0.40 10.04
CA VAL A 95 -13.99 1.04 11.37
C VAL A 95 -12.93 2.14 11.36
N LEU A 96 -11.77 1.90 10.73
CA LEU A 96 -10.69 2.89 10.63
C LEU A 96 -11.05 4.06 9.72
N PHE A 97 -11.72 3.78 8.59
CA PHE A 97 -12.08 4.75 7.57
C PHE A 97 -13.58 4.71 7.25
N PRO A 98 -14.46 5.21 8.14
CA PRO A 98 -15.91 5.13 7.95
C PRO A 98 -16.42 5.81 6.68
N LYS A 99 -15.72 6.85 6.21
CA LYS A 99 -16.03 7.56 4.97
C LYS A 99 -15.25 6.93 3.81
N TYR A 100 -15.96 6.15 3.01
CA TYR A 100 -15.39 5.58 1.79
C TYR A 100 -15.02 6.68 0.78
N ARG A 101 -13.86 6.50 0.14
CA ARG A 101 -13.43 7.21 -1.07
C ARG A 101 -12.80 6.23 -2.04
N LYS A 102 -12.88 6.50 -3.34
CA LYS A 102 -12.38 5.60 -4.41
C LYS A 102 -10.89 5.25 -4.27
N GLU A 103 -10.11 6.12 -3.62
CA GLU A 103 -8.69 5.96 -3.39
C GLU A 103 -8.36 4.79 -2.45
N GLN A 104 -9.33 4.29 -1.68
CA GLN A 104 -9.21 3.09 -0.84
C GLN A 104 -9.20 1.78 -1.65
N LYS A 105 -9.58 1.84 -2.92
CA LYS A 105 -9.77 0.65 -3.75
C LYS A 105 -8.46 0.05 -4.24
N GLY A 106 -8.23 -1.21 -3.91
CA GLY A 106 -7.09 -1.99 -4.39
C GLY A 106 -5.84 -1.87 -3.52
N ILE A 107 -5.97 -1.35 -2.30
CA ILE A 107 -4.94 -1.48 -1.26
C ILE A 107 -4.95 -2.92 -0.77
N ASP A 108 -3.77 -3.49 -0.51
CA ASP A 108 -3.61 -4.83 0.08
C ASP A 108 -3.97 -4.81 1.58
N TRP A 109 -5.25 -4.54 1.89
CA TRP A 109 -5.75 -4.33 3.25
C TRP A 109 -5.43 -5.46 4.22
N GLY A 110 -5.36 -6.71 3.76
CA GLY A 110 -5.03 -7.84 4.62
C GLY A 110 -3.62 -7.76 5.22
N PHE A 111 -2.62 -7.26 4.49
CA PHE A 111 -1.27 -7.08 5.05
C PHE A 111 -1.26 -6.03 6.16
N TYR A 112 -1.97 -4.93 5.96
CA TYR A 112 -2.11 -3.89 6.97
C TYR A 112 -2.89 -4.37 8.18
N TYR A 113 -3.98 -5.12 7.97
CA TYR A 113 -4.72 -5.75 9.06
C TYR A 113 -3.82 -6.68 9.89
N ASN A 114 -3.10 -7.59 9.22
CA ASN A 114 -2.24 -8.56 9.89
C ASN A 114 -1.19 -7.91 10.79
N GLN A 115 -0.61 -6.80 10.35
CA GLN A 115 0.46 -6.12 11.07
C GLN A 115 -0.05 -5.07 12.08
N TYR A 116 -1.21 -4.46 11.84
CA TYR A 116 -1.64 -3.26 12.58
C TYR A 116 -3.00 -3.37 13.28
N LYS A 117 -3.74 -4.49 13.17
CA LYS A 117 -5.07 -4.64 13.80
C LYS A 117 -5.10 -4.36 15.31
N ASP A 118 -4.01 -4.65 16.01
CA ASP A 118 -3.88 -4.47 17.47
C ASP A 118 -3.40 -3.06 17.87
N LYS A 119 -3.03 -2.22 16.89
CA LYS A 119 -2.72 -0.81 17.17
C LYS A 119 -4.00 0.00 17.34
N LYS A 120 -3.94 0.98 18.23
CA LYS A 120 -5.05 1.91 18.46
C LYS A 120 -5.03 3.01 17.40
N PHE A 121 -6.10 3.09 16.63
CA PHE A 121 -6.37 4.18 15.70
C PHE A 121 -7.59 4.96 16.16
N ASP A 122 -7.55 6.27 15.94
CA ASP A 122 -8.70 7.16 16.14
C ASP A 122 -9.23 7.55 14.76
N ALA A 123 -10.40 7.02 14.40
CA ALA A 123 -11.01 7.24 13.09
C ALA A 123 -11.27 8.72 12.78
N LYS A 124 -11.53 9.54 13.81
CA LYS A 124 -11.73 10.98 13.63
C LYS A 124 -10.41 11.67 13.28
N LYS A 125 -9.33 11.35 14.00
CA LYS A 125 -8.00 11.89 13.68
C LYS A 125 -7.51 11.44 12.31
N LEU A 126 -7.77 10.18 11.95
CA LEU A 126 -7.46 9.67 10.61
C LEU A 126 -8.18 10.49 9.53
N GLU A 127 -9.48 10.74 9.68
CA GLU A 127 -10.24 11.55 8.72
C GLU A 127 -9.72 13.00 8.64
N GLU A 128 -9.37 13.64 9.76
CA GLU A 128 -8.75 14.97 9.78
C GLU A 128 -7.44 14.99 8.98
N GLN A 129 -6.57 13.99 9.18
CA GLN A 129 -5.31 13.86 8.45
C GLN A 129 -5.54 13.54 6.95
N ILE A 130 -6.51 12.70 6.61
CA ILE A 130 -6.88 12.43 5.22
C ILE A 130 -7.25 13.73 4.51
N LEU A 131 -8.07 14.58 5.14
CA LEU A 131 -8.51 15.84 4.52
C LEU A 131 -7.34 16.78 4.26
N VAL A 132 -6.37 16.86 5.16
CA VAL A 132 -5.14 17.65 4.96
C VAL A 132 -4.32 17.09 3.80
N LEU A 133 -4.03 15.78 3.80
CA LEU A 133 -3.19 15.14 2.78
C LEU A 133 -3.83 15.10 1.39
N MET A 134 -5.17 15.04 1.33
CA MET A 134 -5.90 15.13 0.07
C MET A 134 -5.76 16.50 -0.60
N GLN A 135 -5.63 17.56 0.19
CA GLN A 135 -5.45 18.94 -0.28
C GLN A 135 -3.99 19.31 -0.53
N ASP A 136 -3.04 18.54 -0.02
CA ASP A 136 -1.62 18.79 -0.28
C ASP A 136 -1.25 18.44 -1.72
N GLU A 137 -0.80 19.44 -2.48
CA GLU A 137 -0.36 19.30 -3.87
C GLU A 137 0.96 18.53 -3.98
N ASP A 138 1.77 18.51 -2.91
CA ASP A 138 3.00 17.75 -2.88
C ASP A 138 2.73 16.24 -2.69
N VAL A 139 1.56 15.83 -2.19
CA VAL A 139 1.15 14.41 -2.11
C VAL A 139 0.55 13.98 -3.44
N THR A 140 1.32 13.26 -4.26
CA THR A 140 0.85 12.82 -5.59
C THR A 140 0.12 11.47 -5.57
N SER A 141 0.39 10.60 -4.58
CA SER A 141 -0.31 9.32 -4.41
C SER A 141 -1.45 9.43 -3.40
N LYS A 142 -2.66 9.69 -3.89
CA LYS A 142 -3.86 9.80 -3.02
C LYS A 142 -4.30 8.46 -2.42
N THR A 143 -4.01 7.34 -3.08
CA THR A 143 -4.21 5.99 -2.51
C THR A 143 -3.22 5.71 -1.39
N GLY A 144 -1.96 6.10 -1.54
CA GLY A 144 -0.93 5.87 -0.52
C GLY A 144 -1.13 6.67 0.77
N ILE A 145 -2.06 7.64 0.81
CA ILE A 145 -2.48 8.31 2.05
C ILE A 145 -2.93 7.30 3.10
N TYR A 146 -3.76 6.33 2.72
CA TYR A 146 -4.30 5.35 3.68
C TYR A 146 -3.21 4.42 4.22
N GLU A 147 -2.26 4.05 3.38
CA GLU A 147 -1.11 3.22 3.75
C GLU A 147 -0.18 3.98 4.71
N TYR A 148 0.13 5.25 4.38
CA TYR A 148 0.91 6.15 5.22
C TYR A 148 0.29 6.35 6.60
N LEU A 149 -1.03 6.53 6.68
CA LEU A 149 -1.68 6.75 7.97
C LEU A 149 -1.68 5.49 8.87
N ILE A 150 -1.45 4.30 8.30
CA ILE A 150 -1.35 3.05 9.05
C ILE A 150 0.09 2.79 9.50
N ASP A 151 1.07 2.92 8.60
CA ASP A 151 2.45 2.52 8.88
C ASP A 151 3.45 3.66 9.06
N GLY A 152 3.04 4.90 8.79
CA GLY A 152 3.86 6.12 8.93
C GLY A 152 4.91 6.32 7.84
N LYS A 153 4.96 5.49 6.78
CA LYS A 153 6.03 5.56 5.79
C LYS A 153 5.71 6.53 4.66
N GLU A 154 6.44 7.63 4.60
CA GLU A 154 6.25 8.72 3.61
C GLU A 154 6.35 8.25 2.16
N LYS A 155 7.09 7.17 1.88
CA LYS A 155 7.21 6.60 0.53
C LYS A 155 5.86 6.31 -0.13
N HIS A 156 4.82 6.02 0.65
CA HIS A 156 3.48 5.74 0.13
C HIS A 156 2.85 6.98 -0.51
N LEU A 157 3.15 8.17 0.02
CA LEU A 157 2.58 9.44 -0.42
C LEU A 157 3.10 9.91 -1.78
N SER A 158 4.23 9.36 -2.24
CA SER A 158 4.91 9.76 -3.48
C SER A 158 5.05 11.28 -3.55
N ILE A 159 5.82 11.85 -2.63
CA ILE A 159 5.98 13.31 -2.54
C ILE A 159 6.54 13.86 -3.86
N ARG A 160 5.98 14.98 -4.31
CA ARG A 160 6.32 15.66 -5.56
C ARG A 160 7.82 15.92 -5.61
N ILE A 161 8.43 15.48 -6.71
CA ILE A 161 9.84 15.74 -6.97
C ILE A 161 10.05 17.16 -7.49
N PHE A 162 11.21 17.74 -7.19
CA PHE A 162 11.63 19.03 -7.73
C PHE A 162 11.69 19.01 -9.26
N SER A 163 11.23 20.10 -9.90
CA SER A 163 11.35 20.25 -11.35
C SER A 163 12.80 20.51 -11.77
N ASP A 164 13.15 20.23 -13.01
CA ASP A 164 14.53 20.43 -13.48
C ASP A 164 14.99 21.89 -13.39
N ASN A 165 14.07 22.85 -13.53
CA ASN A 165 14.37 24.25 -13.29
C ASN A 165 14.75 24.52 -11.83
N MET A 166 14.00 23.96 -10.87
CA MET A 166 14.32 24.11 -9.44
C MET A 166 15.64 23.43 -9.07
N LYS A 167 15.96 22.28 -9.68
CA LYS A 167 17.26 21.61 -9.53
C LYS A 167 18.39 22.49 -10.05
N ARG A 168 18.21 23.08 -11.24
CA ARG A 168 19.18 23.99 -11.85
C ARG A 168 19.41 25.22 -10.95
N GLU A 169 18.34 25.87 -10.52
CA GLU A 169 18.42 27.04 -9.65
C GLU A 169 19.16 26.72 -8.33
N ALA A 170 18.83 25.60 -7.68
CA ALA A 170 19.50 25.17 -6.46
C ALA A 170 21.00 24.88 -6.69
N TYR A 171 21.34 24.24 -7.80
CA TYR A 171 22.73 23.97 -8.18
C TYR A 171 23.55 25.26 -8.35
N GLU A 172 23.02 26.24 -9.09
CA GLU A 172 23.73 27.52 -9.31
C GLU A 172 23.86 28.31 -7.99
N ARG A 173 22.83 28.32 -7.13
CA ARG A 173 22.91 28.94 -5.79
C ARG A 173 23.97 28.29 -4.91
N GLN A 174 24.14 26.97 -5.03
CA GLN A 174 25.13 26.19 -4.28
C GLN A 174 26.51 26.14 -4.96
N GLN A 175 26.66 26.70 -6.15
CA GLN A 175 27.90 26.64 -6.95
C GLN A 175 28.43 25.20 -7.07
N GLY A 176 27.55 24.25 -7.37
CA GLY A 176 27.89 22.82 -7.48
C GLY A 176 28.34 22.15 -6.17
N THR A 177 28.25 22.83 -5.03
CA THR A 177 28.71 22.32 -3.74
C THR A 177 27.60 21.56 -3.01
N CYS A 178 27.88 20.31 -2.62
CA CYS A 178 26.96 19.51 -1.82
C CYS A 178 26.82 20.10 -0.40
N SER A 179 25.59 20.43 0.02
CA SER A 179 25.32 21.04 1.34
C SER A 179 25.66 20.15 2.55
N ALA A 180 25.90 18.86 2.34
CA ALA A 180 26.23 17.91 3.42
C ALA A 180 27.73 17.64 3.59
N CYS A 181 28.47 17.45 2.48
CA CYS A 181 29.91 17.14 2.54
C CYS A 181 30.82 18.30 2.09
N ASN A 182 30.23 19.42 1.64
CA ASN A 182 30.93 20.61 1.16
C ASN A 182 31.94 20.34 0.02
N GLN A 183 31.75 19.26 -0.75
CA GLN A 183 32.54 18.97 -1.95
C GLN A 183 31.78 19.42 -3.21
N HIS A 184 32.53 19.78 -4.25
CA HIS A 184 31.98 20.15 -5.55
C HIS A 184 31.64 18.90 -6.39
N PHE A 185 30.53 18.95 -7.11
CA PHE A 185 30.06 17.92 -8.03
C PHE A 185 29.42 18.55 -9.25
N GLU A 186 29.43 17.85 -10.38
CA GLU A 186 28.65 18.25 -11.54
C GLU A 186 27.16 17.97 -11.31
N LEU A 187 26.28 18.74 -11.98
CA LEU A 187 24.83 18.63 -11.76
C LEU A 187 24.29 17.19 -11.89
N HIS A 188 24.79 16.42 -12.86
CA HIS A 188 24.35 15.04 -13.12
C HIS A 188 24.81 14.02 -12.05
N GLU A 189 25.73 14.43 -11.18
CA GLU A 189 26.23 13.66 -10.03
C GLU A 189 25.46 13.97 -8.74
N MET A 190 24.54 14.94 -8.79
CA MET A 190 23.75 15.40 -7.67
C MET A 190 22.27 15.04 -7.80
N GLU A 191 21.58 15.02 -6.66
CA GLU A 191 20.14 14.82 -6.54
C GLU A 191 19.55 15.97 -5.72
N ALA A 192 18.38 16.46 -6.14
CA ALA A 192 17.66 17.45 -5.37
C ALA A 192 16.91 16.81 -4.21
N ASP A 193 16.92 17.50 -3.09
CA ASP A 193 16.28 17.05 -1.86
C ASP A 193 15.74 18.27 -1.09
N HIS A 194 14.83 18.02 -0.16
CA HIS A 194 14.22 19.07 0.65
C HIS A 194 15.19 19.55 1.73
N ILE A 195 15.30 20.86 1.97
CA ILE A 195 16.04 21.42 3.11
C ILE A 195 15.32 21.06 4.40
N THR A 196 14.07 21.49 4.52
CA THR A 196 13.12 21.03 5.54
C THR A 196 12.39 19.82 4.97
N PRO A 197 12.46 18.63 5.61
CA PRO A 197 11.74 17.45 5.15
C PRO A 197 10.23 17.70 5.01
N TRP A 198 9.57 16.99 4.10
CA TRP A 198 8.13 17.14 3.90
C TRP A 198 7.32 16.83 5.17
N SER A 199 7.70 15.80 5.95
CA SER A 199 7.09 15.50 7.25
C SER A 199 7.25 16.59 8.31
N SER A 200 8.20 17.51 8.13
CA SER A 200 8.38 18.70 8.98
C SER A 200 7.72 19.95 8.40
N GLY A 201 6.85 19.79 7.40
CA GLY A 201 6.13 20.89 6.73
C GLY A 201 6.88 21.52 5.55
N GLY A 202 7.96 20.89 5.09
CA GLY A 202 8.72 21.36 3.93
C GLY A 202 7.96 21.17 2.62
N LYS A 203 7.81 22.26 1.85
CA LYS A 203 7.15 22.26 0.54
C LYS A 203 8.12 21.93 -0.59
N THR A 204 7.64 21.40 -1.71
CA THR A 204 8.42 21.27 -2.95
C THR A 204 8.46 22.61 -3.70
N ILE A 205 9.24 23.56 -3.18
CA ILE A 205 9.47 24.92 -3.73
C ILE A 205 10.97 25.21 -3.89
N SER A 206 11.34 26.18 -4.73
CA SER A 206 12.75 26.43 -5.08
C SER A 206 13.58 26.76 -3.83
N GLU A 207 13.00 27.49 -2.89
CA GLU A 207 13.62 27.91 -1.62
C GLU A 207 13.92 26.74 -0.68
N ASN A 208 13.16 25.65 -0.80
CA ASN A 208 13.34 24.43 0.00
C ASN A 208 14.11 23.34 -0.77
N CYS A 209 14.58 23.63 -1.98
CA CYS A 209 15.38 22.73 -2.81
C CYS A 209 16.87 22.91 -2.49
N GLN A 210 17.54 21.81 -2.16
CA GLN A 210 19.00 21.73 -2.11
C GLN A 210 19.52 20.59 -3.00
N MET A 211 20.73 20.73 -3.53
CA MET A 211 21.43 19.67 -4.23
C MET A 211 22.38 18.94 -3.28
N LEU A 212 22.28 17.61 -3.24
CA LEU A 212 23.19 16.73 -2.51
C LEU A 212 23.88 15.78 -3.48
N CYS A 213 25.12 15.39 -3.21
CA CYS A 213 25.72 14.29 -3.96
C CYS A 213 24.94 12.99 -3.69
N LYS A 214 24.90 12.07 -4.67
CA LYS A 214 24.14 10.81 -4.57
C LYS A 214 24.41 10.02 -3.29
N HIS A 215 25.65 10.02 -2.80
CA HIS A 215 26.00 9.35 -1.55
C HIS A 215 25.33 10.01 -0.34
N CYS A 216 25.48 11.33 -0.19
CA CYS A 216 24.88 12.07 0.93
C CYS A 216 23.35 12.01 0.89
N ASN A 217 22.75 12.06 -0.30
CA ASN A 217 21.30 11.96 -0.45
C ASN A 217 20.79 10.59 0.03
N ARG A 218 21.42 9.49 -0.40
CA ARG A 218 21.06 8.13 0.06
C ARG A 218 21.19 7.97 1.58
N VAL A 219 22.24 8.51 2.17
CA VAL A 219 22.45 8.48 3.62
C VAL A 219 21.37 9.29 4.35
N LYS A 220 20.90 10.39 3.76
CA LYS A 220 19.82 11.20 4.32
C LYS A 220 18.46 10.52 4.20
N SER A 221 18.13 9.94 3.05
CA SER A 221 16.84 9.25 2.83
C SER A 221 16.71 7.91 3.56
N GLY A 222 17.84 7.31 3.98
CA GLY A 222 17.86 6.08 4.78
C GLY A 222 17.73 6.28 6.29
N LYS A 223 17.57 7.53 6.75
CA LYS A 223 17.28 7.90 8.14
C LYS A 223 15.79 8.14 8.32
#